data_AF-A0A4Y9LWG2-F1
#
_entry.id   AF-A0A4Y9LWG2-F1
#
_cell.length_a   1.000
_cell.length_b   1.000
_cell.length_c   1.000
_cell.angle_alpha   90.00
_cell.angle_beta   90.00
_cell.angle_gamma   90.00
#
_symmetry.space_group_name_H-M   'P 1'
#
loop_
_entity.id
_entity.type
_entity.pdbx_description
1 polymer ?
#
loop_
_entity_poly.entity_id
_entity_poly.type
_entity_poly.pdbx_seq_one_letter_code
_entity_poly.pdbx_strand_id
1 'polypeptide(L)'
;MSALVPRSRSGPPSEAVLGRRDLLSAAVVAVAITGFSGWVLMSLPLQAAGILVAASWLAFAGWLRTTYVHPVRSRKVIATYLCAVAFQLVHMSEEYLGGFPHEIVDLFDSPRPWSEEAFLLTFVFGFGALWCLGAAGALYRIRIANYILWFYAVGAGLLNAISHFVFPMIRGGYFPGVYTAAGHLVLSLLLIRFLVQEAAQLKTASVAEPAQKSADR
;
A
#
# COMPACT_ATOMS: atom_id res chain seq x y z
N MET A 1 -22.63 -35.34 -49.78
CA MET A 1 -22.50 -33.87 -49.75
C MET A 1 -22.38 -33.45 -48.29
N SER A 2 -21.16 -33.18 -47.85
CA SER A 2 -20.83 -32.87 -46.45
C SER A 2 -20.84 -31.35 -46.30
N ALA A 3 -21.82 -30.79 -45.59
CA ALA A 3 -21.87 -29.37 -45.30
C ALA A 3 -20.96 -29.05 -44.10
N LEU A 4 -19.90 -28.28 -44.35
CA LEU A 4 -19.00 -27.72 -43.36
C LEU A 4 -19.77 -26.75 -42.45
N VAL A 5 -19.90 -27.11 -41.17
CA VAL A 5 -20.33 -26.19 -40.10
C VAL A 5 -19.21 -25.18 -39.85
N PRO A 6 -19.46 -23.86 -39.91
CA PRO A 6 -18.43 -22.88 -39.60
C PRO A 6 -18.20 -22.86 -38.08
N ARG A 7 -16.99 -23.22 -37.64
CA ARG A 7 -16.54 -22.98 -36.27
C ARG A 7 -16.52 -21.47 -36.02
N SER A 8 -17.34 -20.99 -35.08
CA SER A 8 -17.23 -19.63 -34.58
C SER A 8 -15.84 -19.47 -33.94
N ARG A 9 -15.10 -18.47 -34.39
CA ARG A 9 -13.82 -18.10 -33.78
C ARG A 9 -14.15 -17.46 -32.43
N SER A 10 -13.89 -18.18 -31.35
CA SER A 10 -13.77 -17.60 -30.01
C SER A 10 -12.65 -16.57 -30.06
N GLY A 11 -13.00 -15.28 -30.10
CA GLY A 11 -12.05 -14.20 -29.91
C GLY A 11 -11.35 -14.32 -28.56
N PRO A 12 -10.16 -13.70 -28.39
CA PRO A 12 -9.47 -13.70 -27.11
C PRO A 12 -10.39 -13.13 -26.00
N PRO A 13 -10.24 -13.59 -24.74
CA PRO A 13 -11.03 -13.10 -23.63
C PRO A 13 -10.91 -11.58 -23.58
N SER A 14 -12.05 -10.89 -23.53
CA SER A 14 -12.14 -9.43 -23.40
C SER A 14 -11.38 -9.00 -22.14
N GLU A 15 -10.12 -8.62 -22.28
CA GLU A 15 -9.44 -7.84 -21.25
C GLU A 15 -10.29 -6.62 -20.96
N ALA A 16 -10.52 -6.33 -19.67
CA ALA A 16 -11.26 -5.14 -19.28
C ALA A 16 -10.51 -3.91 -19.80
N VAL A 17 -11.00 -3.33 -20.90
CA VAL A 17 -10.39 -2.15 -21.52
C VAL A 17 -10.57 -0.97 -20.58
N LEU A 18 -9.47 -0.50 -19.99
CA LEU A 18 -9.46 0.66 -19.11
C LEU A 18 -9.93 1.90 -19.87
N GLY A 19 -10.94 2.58 -19.34
CA GLY A 19 -11.41 3.83 -19.92
C GLY A 19 -10.42 4.98 -19.72
N ARG A 20 -10.56 6.07 -20.49
CA ARG A 20 -9.73 7.29 -20.34
C ARG A 20 -9.73 7.86 -18.91
N ARG A 21 -10.88 7.78 -18.22
CA ARG A 21 -11.03 8.20 -16.81
C ARG A 21 -10.23 7.34 -15.84
N ASP A 22 -10.07 6.06 -16.17
CA ASP A 22 -9.27 5.15 -15.37
C ASP A 22 -7.80 5.56 -15.48
N LEU A 23 -7.27 5.64 -16.70
CA LEU A 23 -5.88 6.06 -16.96
C LEU A 23 -5.54 7.42 -16.32
N LEU A 24 -6.50 8.35 -16.29
CA LEU A 24 -6.34 9.62 -15.59
C LEU A 24 -6.10 9.44 -14.08
N SER A 25 -6.80 8.51 -13.42
CA SER A 25 -6.61 8.26 -11.98
C SER A 25 -5.20 7.73 -11.65
N ALA A 26 -4.66 6.83 -12.47
CA ALA A 26 -3.28 6.36 -12.30
C ALA A 26 -2.26 7.48 -12.52
N ALA A 27 -2.47 8.32 -13.54
CA ALA A 27 -1.61 9.47 -13.80
C ALA A 27 -1.64 10.49 -12.66
N VAL A 28 -2.82 10.82 -12.13
CA VAL A 28 -2.98 11.72 -10.98
C VAL A 28 -2.23 11.19 -9.76
N VAL A 29 -2.38 9.89 -9.46
CA VAL A 29 -1.66 9.26 -8.35
C VAL A 29 -0.15 9.27 -8.59
N ALA A 30 0.33 8.98 -9.81
CA ALA A 30 1.76 9.03 -10.14
C ALA A 30 2.36 10.45 -9.97
N VAL A 31 1.64 11.48 -10.39
CA VAL A 31 2.04 12.89 -10.18
C VAL A 31 2.09 13.21 -8.69
N ALA A 32 1.06 12.79 -7.92
CA ALA A 32 1.03 12.99 -6.48
C ALA A 32 2.20 12.26 -5.78
N ILE A 33 2.51 11.03 -6.17
CA ILE A 33 3.68 10.27 -5.67
C ILE A 33 4.98 11.00 -5.98
N THR A 34 5.13 11.52 -7.19
CA THR A 34 6.33 12.24 -7.60
C THR A 34 6.52 13.51 -6.77
N GLY A 35 5.45 14.30 -6.58
CA GLY A 35 5.48 15.49 -5.73
C GLY A 35 5.77 15.15 -4.27
N PHE A 36 5.10 14.13 -3.72
CA PHE A 36 5.34 13.64 -2.37
C PHE A 36 6.78 13.14 -2.18
N SER A 37 7.32 12.39 -3.14
CA SER A 37 8.71 11.90 -3.12
C SER A 37 9.70 13.06 -3.13
N GLY A 38 9.46 14.08 -3.96
CA GLY A 38 10.28 15.30 -3.97
C GLY A 38 10.26 16.01 -2.61
N TRP A 39 9.08 16.21 -2.03
CA TRP A 39 8.94 16.80 -0.70
C TRP A 39 9.69 16.00 0.38
N VAL A 40 9.46 14.69 0.44
CA VAL A 40 10.14 13.78 1.40
C VAL A 40 11.66 13.86 1.27
N LEU A 41 12.20 13.83 0.05
CA LEU A 41 13.63 13.91 -0.23
C LEU A 41 14.25 15.26 0.13
N MET A 42 13.44 16.32 0.30
CA MET A 42 13.90 17.64 0.73
C MET A 42 13.72 17.87 2.24
N SER A 43 12.74 17.21 2.86
CA SER A 43 12.32 17.52 4.23
C SER A 43 12.79 16.53 5.29
N LEU A 44 12.98 15.24 4.96
CA LEU A 44 13.28 14.20 5.94
C LEU A 44 14.76 13.75 5.90
N PRO A 45 15.26 13.09 6.95
CA PRO A 45 16.52 12.33 6.89
C PRO A 45 16.53 11.37 5.71
N LEU A 46 17.68 11.21 5.05
CA LEU A 46 17.78 10.52 3.76
C LEU A 46 17.32 9.06 3.80
N GLN A 47 17.54 8.38 4.93
CA GLN A 47 17.19 6.98 5.15
C GLN A 47 15.67 6.82 5.26
N ALA A 48 15.03 7.64 6.11
CA ALA A 48 13.57 7.70 6.20
C ALA A 48 12.94 8.10 4.85
N ALA A 49 13.56 9.05 4.16
CA ALA A 49 13.12 9.49 2.84
C ALA A 49 13.20 8.36 1.80
N GLY A 50 14.31 7.62 1.76
CA GLY A 50 14.49 6.49 0.86
C GLY A 50 13.45 5.40 1.06
N ILE A 51 13.13 5.07 2.32
CA ILE A 51 12.09 4.09 2.67
C ILE A 51 10.73 4.54 2.14
N LEU A 52 10.33 5.81 2.39
CA LEU A 52 9.04 6.33 1.94
C LEU A 52 8.93 6.42 0.42
N VAL A 53 9.99 6.86 -0.27
CA VAL A 53 10.01 6.91 -1.74
C VAL A 53 9.88 5.51 -2.34
N ALA A 54 10.67 4.56 -1.83
CA ALA A 54 10.59 3.17 -2.26
C ALA A 54 9.18 2.60 -2.01
N ALA A 55 8.62 2.85 -0.82
CA ALA A 55 7.28 2.43 -0.47
C ALA A 55 6.21 2.98 -1.41
N SER A 56 6.24 4.28 -1.72
CA SER A 56 5.24 4.91 -2.61
C SER A 56 5.25 4.28 -4.00
N TRP A 57 6.43 4.06 -4.59
CA TRP A 57 6.54 3.48 -5.93
C TRP A 57 6.25 1.98 -5.95
N LEU A 58 6.70 1.22 -4.95
CA LEU A 58 6.37 -0.20 -4.84
C LEU A 58 4.87 -0.41 -4.62
N ALA A 59 4.23 0.43 -3.80
CA ALA A 59 2.79 0.41 -3.60
C ALA A 59 2.01 0.75 -4.85
N PHE A 60 2.45 1.75 -5.62
CA PHE A 60 1.87 2.09 -6.92
C PHE A 60 1.95 0.90 -7.88
N ALA A 61 3.11 0.26 -7.94
CA ALA A 61 3.32 -0.90 -8.78
C ALA A 61 2.47 -2.12 -8.32
N GLY A 62 2.32 -2.32 -7.00
CA GLY A 62 1.44 -3.32 -6.41
C GLY A 62 -0.03 -3.07 -6.76
N TRP A 63 -0.50 -1.83 -6.60
CA TRP A 63 -1.85 -1.39 -6.95
C TRP A 63 -2.16 -1.63 -8.42
N LEU A 64 -1.31 -1.15 -9.34
CA LEU A 64 -1.50 -1.32 -10.78
C LEU A 64 -1.60 -2.79 -11.19
N ARG A 65 -0.79 -3.67 -10.58
CA ARG A 65 -0.76 -5.10 -10.92
C ARG A 65 -1.91 -5.91 -10.33
N THR A 66 -2.59 -5.40 -9.31
CA THR A 66 -3.56 -6.19 -8.53
C THR A 66 -4.93 -5.52 -8.46
N THR A 67 -5.04 -4.47 -7.66
CA THR A 67 -6.32 -3.91 -7.20
C THR A 67 -6.74 -2.65 -7.94
N TYR A 68 -6.00 -2.25 -8.98
CA TYR A 68 -6.35 -1.11 -9.82
C TYR A 68 -7.57 -1.37 -10.69
N VAL A 69 -7.56 -2.46 -11.47
CA VAL A 69 -8.71 -2.83 -12.32
C VAL A 69 -9.86 -3.36 -11.47
N HIS A 70 -9.53 -4.09 -10.40
CA HIS A 70 -10.48 -4.75 -9.52
C HIS A 70 -10.27 -4.28 -8.06
N PRO A 71 -10.88 -3.15 -7.65
CA PRO A 71 -10.83 -2.71 -6.27
C PRO A 71 -11.38 -3.78 -5.32
N VAL A 72 -10.77 -3.87 -4.14
CA VAL A 72 -11.16 -4.81 -3.09
C VAL A 72 -12.66 -4.72 -2.77
N ARG A 73 -13.26 -5.87 -2.50
CA ARG A 73 -14.67 -6.02 -2.13
C ARG A 73 -14.83 -6.70 -0.76
N SER A 74 -13.80 -7.41 -0.32
CA SER A 74 -13.82 -8.25 0.87
C SER A 74 -13.68 -7.42 2.14
N ARG A 75 -14.64 -7.61 3.05
CA ARG A 75 -14.55 -7.09 4.42
C ARG A 75 -13.31 -7.61 5.15
N LYS A 76 -12.78 -8.77 4.77
CA LYS A 76 -11.57 -9.35 5.36
C LYS A 76 -10.32 -8.50 5.12
N VAL A 77 -10.13 -7.99 3.88
CA VAL A 77 -9.02 -7.09 3.55
C VAL A 77 -9.16 -5.80 4.35
N ILE A 78 -10.35 -5.21 4.36
CA ILE A 78 -10.62 -3.94 5.06
C ILE A 78 -10.42 -4.10 6.58
N ALA A 79 -10.92 -5.18 7.17
CA ALA A 79 -10.73 -5.46 8.60
C ALA A 79 -9.25 -5.65 8.94
N THR A 80 -8.50 -6.39 8.12
CA THR A 80 -7.05 -6.59 8.32
C THR A 80 -6.30 -5.27 8.22
N TYR A 81 -6.65 -4.44 7.24
CA TYR A 81 -6.11 -3.08 7.10
C TYR A 81 -6.41 -2.22 8.33
N LEU A 82 -7.65 -2.20 8.84
CA LEU A 82 -8.00 -1.44 10.04
C LEU A 82 -7.28 -1.94 11.30
N CYS A 83 -7.13 -3.25 11.47
CA CYS A 83 -6.31 -3.82 12.55
C CYS A 83 -4.84 -3.38 12.42
N ALA A 84 -4.29 -3.38 11.22
CA ALA A 84 -2.95 -2.90 10.96
C ALA A 84 -2.85 -1.40 11.32
N VAL A 85 -3.77 -0.55 10.85
CA VAL A 85 -3.77 0.89 11.16
C VAL A 85 -3.88 1.15 12.66
N ALA A 86 -4.72 0.42 13.39
CA ALA A 86 -4.78 0.52 14.85
C ALA A 86 -3.43 0.17 15.48
N PHE A 87 -2.79 -0.90 15.01
CA PHE A 87 -1.47 -1.30 15.48
C PHE A 87 -0.37 -0.30 15.07
N GLN A 88 -0.51 0.40 13.93
CA GLN A 88 0.38 1.49 13.54
C GLN A 88 0.37 2.59 14.60
N LEU A 89 -0.79 2.96 15.13
CA LEU A 89 -0.87 4.00 16.15
C LEU A 89 -0.18 3.58 17.46
N VAL A 90 -0.26 2.29 17.81
CA VAL A 90 0.52 1.72 18.93
C VAL A 90 2.01 1.80 18.64
N HIS A 91 2.43 1.44 17.42
CA HIS A 91 3.83 1.51 16.98
C HIS A 91 4.37 2.96 17.01
N MET A 92 3.62 3.93 16.50
CA MET A 92 3.97 5.35 16.56
C MET A 92 4.02 5.87 18.00
N SER A 93 3.24 5.30 18.92
CA SER A 93 3.29 5.66 20.34
C SER A 93 4.61 5.19 20.98
N GLU A 94 5.09 3.99 20.64
CA GLU A 94 6.42 3.52 21.06
C GLU A 94 7.53 4.39 20.47
N GLU A 95 7.48 4.68 19.18
CA GLU A 95 8.45 5.57 18.51
C GLU A 95 8.50 6.95 19.15
N TYR A 96 7.34 7.53 19.47
CA TYR A 96 7.24 8.82 20.14
C TYR A 96 7.88 8.78 21.53
N LEU A 97 7.50 7.82 22.37
CA LEU A 97 8.06 7.68 23.73
C LEU A 97 9.56 7.37 23.71
N GLY A 98 10.04 6.68 22.69
CA GLY A 98 11.45 6.37 22.49
C GLY A 98 12.26 7.50 21.86
N GLY A 99 11.65 8.61 21.45
CA GLY A 99 12.36 9.71 20.79
C GLY A 99 12.87 9.37 19.39
N PHE A 100 12.13 8.55 18.63
CA PHE A 100 12.50 8.11 17.28
C PHE A 100 13.03 9.23 16.36
N PRO A 101 12.40 10.42 16.27
CA PRO A 101 12.87 11.47 15.38
C PRO A 101 14.29 11.94 15.69
N HIS A 102 14.67 11.95 16.97
CA HIS A 102 16.03 12.24 17.42
C HIS A 102 16.96 11.06 17.13
N GLU A 103 16.59 9.85 17.55
CA GLU A 103 17.43 8.66 17.40
C GLU A 103 17.77 8.34 15.94
N ILE A 104 16.86 8.57 14.99
CA ILE A 104 17.14 8.34 13.56
C ILE A 104 18.07 9.41 12.96
N VAL A 105 17.97 10.65 13.42
CA VAL A 105 18.90 11.72 13.02
C VAL A 105 20.29 11.40 13.52
N ASP A 106 20.42 11.01 14.78
CA ASP A 106 21.68 10.63 15.43
C ASP A 106 22.30 9.37 14.83
N LEU A 107 21.51 8.33 14.58
CA LEU A 107 22.00 7.06 14.03
C LEU A 107 22.70 7.23 12.68
N PHE A 108 22.27 8.23 11.90
CA PHE A 108 22.70 8.44 10.53
C PHE A 108 23.47 9.75 10.32
N ASP A 109 23.81 10.46 11.39
CA ASP A 109 24.46 11.78 11.34
C ASP A 109 23.77 12.71 10.34
N SER A 110 22.43 12.78 10.44
CA SER A 110 21.64 13.49 9.43
C SER A 110 21.80 15.00 9.60
N PRO A 111 22.13 15.75 8.52
CA PRO A 111 22.22 17.20 8.59
C PRO A 111 20.84 17.88 8.67
N ARG A 112 19.76 17.09 8.62
CA ARG A 112 18.38 17.57 8.65
C ARG A 112 17.78 17.23 10.00
N PRO A 113 17.48 18.22 10.85
CA PRO A 113 16.80 17.96 12.10
C PRO A 113 15.40 17.45 11.82
N TRP A 114 14.92 16.54 12.66
CA TRP A 114 13.54 16.07 12.61
C TRP A 114 12.92 16.26 14.00
N SER A 115 12.06 17.27 14.13
CA SER A 115 11.39 17.55 15.39
C SER A 115 10.28 16.55 15.68
N GLU A 116 10.01 16.35 16.98
CA GLU A 116 8.85 15.58 17.44
C GLU A 116 7.53 16.15 16.90
N GLU A 117 7.40 17.47 16.83
CA GLU A 117 6.22 18.13 16.24
C GLU A 117 6.02 17.71 14.78
N ALA A 118 7.07 17.76 13.97
CA ALA A 118 6.99 17.36 12.56
C ALA A 118 6.68 15.87 12.42
N PHE A 119 7.22 15.03 13.29
CA PHE A 119 6.88 13.60 13.37
C PHE A 119 5.39 13.40 13.67
N LEU A 120 4.85 14.04 14.72
CA LEU A 120 3.44 13.91 15.08
C LEU A 120 2.51 14.42 13.97
N LEU A 121 2.75 15.63 13.45
CA LEU A 121 1.92 16.22 12.41
C LEU A 121 1.92 15.39 11.12
N THR A 122 3.08 14.87 10.71
CA THR A 122 3.21 14.13 9.45
C THR A 122 2.78 12.67 9.60
N PHE A 123 3.37 11.94 10.55
CA PHE A 123 3.29 10.48 10.59
C PHE A 123 2.15 9.97 11.46
N VAL A 124 1.83 10.67 12.53
CA VAL A 124 0.72 10.28 13.40
C VAL A 124 -0.58 10.83 12.84
N PHE A 125 -0.68 12.15 12.66
CA PHE A 125 -1.93 12.80 12.27
C PHE A 125 -2.14 12.79 10.75
N GLY A 126 -1.16 13.24 9.96
CA GLY A 126 -1.27 13.31 8.50
C GLY A 126 -1.48 11.93 7.87
N PHE A 127 -0.58 11.00 8.12
CA PHE A 127 -0.74 9.62 7.66
C PHE A 127 -1.88 8.90 8.36
N GLY A 128 -2.13 9.12 9.66
CA GLY A 128 -3.29 8.55 10.35
C GLY A 128 -4.62 8.92 9.67
N ALA A 129 -4.79 10.19 9.30
CA ALA A 129 -5.95 10.65 8.53
C ALA A 129 -6.01 9.99 7.15
N LEU A 130 -4.87 9.93 6.44
CA LEU A 130 -4.77 9.24 5.15
C LEU A 130 -5.19 7.77 5.26
N TRP A 131 -4.80 7.10 6.34
CA TRP A 131 -5.13 5.69 6.57
C TRP A 131 -6.62 5.48 6.78
N CYS A 132 -7.25 6.34 7.59
CA CYS A 132 -8.70 6.33 7.78
C CYS A 132 -9.46 6.58 6.46
N LEU A 133 -9.01 7.54 5.66
CA LEU A 133 -9.58 7.81 4.33
C LEU A 133 -9.38 6.62 3.37
N GLY A 134 -8.24 5.92 3.46
CA GLY A 134 -7.99 4.68 2.74
C GLY A 134 -9.01 3.59 3.07
N ALA A 135 -9.31 3.37 4.35
CA ALA A 135 -10.35 2.43 4.77
C ALA A 135 -11.74 2.84 4.26
N ALA A 136 -12.11 4.11 4.46
CA ALA A 136 -13.40 4.63 4.00
C ALA A 136 -13.55 4.47 2.49
N GLY A 137 -12.55 4.89 1.71
CA GLY A 137 -12.56 4.73 0.27
C GLY A 137 -12.61 3.27 -0.18
N ALA A 138 -11.97 2.35 0.54
CA ALA A 138 -12.06 0.91 0.27
C ALA A 138 -13.48 0.36 0.50
N LEU A 139 -14.20 0.82 1.53
CA LEU A 139 -15.61 0.45 1.76
C LEU A 139 -16.51 0.87 0.59
N TYR A 140 -16.25 2.04 0.01
CA TYR A 140 -16.95 2.55 -1.18
C TYR A 140 -16.35 2.08 -2.51
N ARG A 141 -15.36 1.18 -2.48
CA ARG A 141 -14.67 0.63 -3.67
C ARG A 141 -14.06 1.72 -4.57
N ILE A 142 -13.61 2.82 -3.96
CA ILE A 142 -12.87 3.88 -4.64
C ILE A 142 -11.51 3.33 -5.05
N ARG A 143 -11.21 3.38 -6.34
CA ARG A 143 -10.01 2.77 -6.93
C ARG A 143 -8.72 3.29 -6.30
N ILE A 144 -8.61 4.61 -6.12
CA ILE A 144 -7.43 5.26 -5.54
C ILE A 144 -7.22 4.85 -4.07
N ALA A 145 -8.27 4.51 -3.33
CA ALA A 145 -8.12 4.03 -1.96
C ALA A 145 -7.31 2.74 -1.87
N ASN A 146 -7.31 1.93 -2.93
CA ASN A 146 -6.53 0.70 -2.97
C ASN A 146 -5.02 0.97 -3.12
N TYR A 147 -4.63 2.11 -3.70
CA TYR A 147 -3.24 2.59 -3.62
C TYR A 147 -2.86 2.89 -2.17
N ILE A 148 -3.74 3.53 -1.40
CA ILE A 148 -3.50 3.83 0.02
C ILE A 148 -3.33 2.55 0.84
N LEU A 149 -4.15 1.52 0.59
CA LEU A 149 -3.99 0.20 1.21
C LEU A 149 -2.61 -0.41 0.91
N TRP A 150 -2.15 -0.34 -0.34
CA TRP A 150 -0.83 -0.80 -0.73
C TRP A 150 0.29 0.05 -0.12
N PHE A 151 0.13 1.37 -0.07
CA PHE A 151 1.12 2.29 0.45
C PHE A 151 1.32 2.11 1.95
N TYR A 152 0.22 1.93 2.68
CA TYR A 152 0.26 1.48 4.05
C TYR A 152 0.99 0.14 4.17
N ALA A 153 0.56 -0.88 3.41
CA ALA A 153 1.06 -2.24 3.56
C ALA A 153 2.59 -2.31 3.30
N VAL A 154 3.08 -1.64 2.26
CA VAL A 154 4.50 -1.66 1.92
C VAL A 154 5.30 -0.67 2.76
N GLY A 155 4.80 0.55 2.96
CA GLY A 155 5.52 1.63 3.63
C GLY A 155 5.49 1.52 5.14
N ALA A 156 4.39 1.96 5.74
CA ALA A 156 4.19 1.89 7.19
C ALA A 156 4.36 0.45 7.70
N GLY A 157 3.82 -0.51 6.96
CA GLY A 157 3.89 -1.94 7.23
C GLY A 157 5.27 -2.56 7.09
N LEU A 158 5.58 -2.99 5.87
CA LEU A 158 6.67 -3.91 5.59
C LEU A 158 8.05 -3.25 5.74
N LEU A 159 8.28 -2.15 5.04
CA LEU A 159 9.59 -1.50 5.00
C LEU A 159 9.91 -0.79 6.32
N ASN A 160 8.94 -0.17 6.98
CA ASN A 160 9.16 0.38 8.31
C ASN A 160 9.55 -0.73 9.30
N ALA A 161 8.76 -1.80 9.38
CA ALA A 161 9.04 -2.88 10.34
C ALA A 161 10.41 -3.53 10.11
N ILE A 162 10.80 -3.76 8.85
CA ILE A 162 12.16 -4.23 8.53
C ILE A 162 13.21 -3.25 9.06
N SER A 163 12.99 -1.95 8.88
CA SER A 163 13.92 -0.91 9.36
C SER A 163 14.07 -0.94 10.88
N HIS A 164 13.00 -1.19 11.63
CA HIS A 164 13.07 -1.34 13.10
C HIS A 164 13.74 -2.63 13.58
N PHE A 165 14.00 -3.61 12.70
CA PHE A 165 14.91 -4.71 13.01
C PHE A 165 16.36 -4.37 12.62
N VAL A 166 16.55 -3.56 11.57
CA VAL A 166 17.87 -3.16 11.08
C VAL A 166 18.53 -2.10 11.96
N PHE A 167 17.80 -1.06 12.36
CA PHE A 167 18.35 0.06 13.14
C PHE A 167 18.94 -0.34 14.49
N PRO A 168 18.31 -1.22 15.31
CA PRO A 168 18.93 -1.78 16.52
C PRO A 168 20.28 -2.45 16.27
N MET A 169 20.41 -3.17 15.14
CA MET A 169 21.66 -3.86 14.79
C MET A 169 22.78 -2.87 14.44
N ILE A 170 22.45 -1.73 13.84
CA ILE A 170 23.41 -0.66 13.54
C ILE A 170 23.78 0.11 14.83
N ARG A 171 22.77 0.45 15.65
CA ARG A 171 22.95 1.22 16.90
C ARG A 171 23.68 0.43 17.99
N GLY A 172 23.53 -0.90 18.02
CA GLY A 172 24.08 -1.76 19.06
C GLY A 172 23.23 -1.76 20.34
N GLY A 173 21.90 -1.71 20.22
CA GLY A 173 21.00 -1.65 21.38
C GLY A 173 19.54 -1.46 20.98
N TYR A 174 18.71 -1.08 21.95
CA TYR A 174 17.32 -0.70 21.69
C TYR A 174 17.26 0.44 20.67
N PHE A 175 16.29 0.36 19.76
CA PHE A 175 15.92 1.46 18.88
C PHE A 175 14.40 1.64 18.93
N PRO A 176 13.88 2.87 19.02
CA PRO A 176 12.45 3.14 19.15
C PRO A 176 11.62 2.41 18.08
N GLY A 177 10.56 1.70 18.51
CA GLY A 177 9.66 0.97 17.62
C GLY A 177 9.97 -0.52 17.46
N VAL A 178 11.11 -1.02 17.99
CA VAL A 178 11.49 -2.44 17.84
C VAL A 178 10.53 -3.41 18.54
N TYR A 179 9.92 -3.04 19.66
CA TYR A 179 9.04 -3.96 20.40
C TYR A 179 7.73 -4.21 19.68
N THR A 180 7.22 -3.21 18.96
CA THR A 180 5.99 -3.30 18.19
C THR A 180 6.23 -3.71 16.73
N ALA A 181 7.45 -3.56 16.18
CA ALA A 181 7.76 -3.85 14.77
C ALA A 181 7.28 -5.24 14.29
N ALA A 182 7.36 -6.28 15.13
CA ALA A 182 6.95 -7.63 14.75
C ALA A 182 5.44 -7.74 14.48
N GLY A 183 4.60 -7.17 15.35
CA GLY A 183 3.14 -7.16 15.14
C GLY A 183 2.77 -6.38 13.89
N HIS A 184 3.50 -5.28 13.66
CA HIS A 184 3.34 -4.45 12.48
C HIS A 184 3.67 -5.19 11.18
N LEU A 185 4.80 -5.92 11.17
CA LEU A 185 5.23 -6.76 10.06
C LEU A 185 4.20 -7.85 9.74
N VAL A 186 3.71 -8.57 10.76
CA VAL A 186 2.75 -9.66 10.57
C VAL A 186 1.46 -9.14 9.93
N LEU A 187 0.89 -8.03 10.44
CA LEU A 187 -0.34 -7.45 9.91
C LEU A 187 -0.17 -6.95 8.47
N SER A 188 0.99 -6.35 8.16
CA SER A 188 1.34 -5.96 6.80
C SER A 188 1.43 -7.15 5.84
N LEU A 189 2.16 -8.21 6.21
CA LEU A 189 2.31 -9.40 5.36
C LEU A 189 0.96 -10.08 5.12
N LEU A 190 0.10 -10.15 6.14
CA LEU A 190 -1.27 -10.65 6.00
C LEU A 190 -2.09 -9.78 5.05
N LEU A 191 -2.00 -8.45 5.18
CA LEU A 191 -2.70 -7.52 4.30
C LEU A 191 -2.24 -7.67 2.84
N ILE A 192 -0.94 -7.71 2.58
CA ILE A 192 -0.36 -7.94 1.24
C ILE A 192 -0.89 -9.26 0.67
N ARG A 193 -0.84 -10.33 1.47
CA ARG A 193 -1.36 -11.64 1.06
C ARG A 193 -2.83 -11.55 0.65
N PHE A 194 -3.68 -10.90 1.45
CA PHE A 194 -5.10 -10.81 1.13
C PHE A 194 -5.39 -9.89 -0.07
N LEU A 195 -4.63 -8.80 -0.25
CA LEU A 195 -4.72 -7.95 -1.45
C LEU A 195 -4.44 -8.74 -2.73
N VAL A 196 -3.36 -9.53 -2.73
CA VAL A 196 -2.98 -10.37 -3.89
C VAL A 196 -3.99 -11.49 -4.13
N GLN A 197 -4.42 -12.18 -3.07
CA GLN A 197 -5.39 -13.27 -3.18
C GLN A 197 -6.75 -12.79 -3.71
N GLU A 198 -7.25 -11.67 -3.19
CA GLU A 198 -8.52 -11.13 -3.65
C GLU A 198 -8.44 -10.64 -5.11
N ALA A 199 -7.35 -9.96 -5.49
CA ALA A 199 -7.16 -9.54 -6.87
C ALA A 199 -7.16 -10.73 -7.84
N ALA A 200 -6.50 -11.84 -7.48
CA ALA A 200 -6.51 -13.06 -8.28
C ALA A 200 -7.93 -13.65 -8.41
N GLN A 201 -8.69 -13.73 -7.31
CA GLN A 201 -10.06 -14.23 -7.31
C GLN A 201 -10.99 -13.38 -8.17
N LEU A 202 -10.91 -12.05 -8.06
CA LEU A 202 -11.74 -11.13 -8.84
C LEU A 202 -11.40 -11.17 -10.33
N LYS A 203 -10.12 -11.36 -10.67
CA LYS A 203 -9.67 -11.56 -12.06
C LYS A 203 -10.22 -12.86 -12.64
N THR A 204 -10.18 -13.97 -11.90
CA THR A 204 -10.76 -15.25 -12.38
C THR A 204 -12.27 -15.14 -12.57
N ALA A 205 -12.97 -14.49 -11.64
CA ALA A 205 -14.42 -14.30 -11.72
C ALA A 205 -14.85 -13.44 -12.92
N SER A 206 -14.10 -12.39 -13.25
CA SER A 206 -14.42 -11.52 -14.40
C SER A 206 -14.23 -12.21 -15.75
N VAL A 207 -13.31 -13.18 -15.85
CA VAL A 207 -13.10 -14.00 -17.06
C VAL A 207 -14.18 -15.07 -17.22
N ALA A 208 -14.68 -15.64 -16.12
CA ALA A 208 -15.71 -16.68 -16.15
C ALA A 208 -17.10 -16.17 -16.56
N GLU A 209 -17.44 -14.93 -16.21
CA GLU A 209 -18.77 -14.34 -16.45
C GLU A 209 -19.21 -14.28 -17.95
N PRO A 210 -18.36 -13.86 -18.91
CA PRO A 210 -18.73 -13.87 -20.32
C PRO A 210 -18.81 -15.29 -20.93
N ALA A 211 -18.05 -16.26 -20.43
CA ALA A 211 -18.10 -17.65 -20.91
C ALA A 211 -19.44 -18.31 -20.60
N GLN A 212 -19.97 -18.10 -19.39
CA GLN A 212 -21.25 -18.65 -18.97
C GLN A 212 -22.44 -18.04 -19.74
N LYS A 213 -22.44 -16.71 -19.96
CA LYS A 213 -23.45 -16.02 -20.77
C LYS A 213 -23.50 -16.46 -22.25
N SER A 214 -22.44 -17.11 -22.75
CA SER A 214 -22.40 -17.67 -24.11
C SER A 214 -22.83 -19.13 -24.19
N ALA A 215 -22.76 -19.88 -23.08
CA ALA A 215 -23.21 -21.26 -22.99
C ALA A 215 -24.72 -21.37 -22.72
N ASP A 216 -25.30 -20.34 -22.08
CA ASP A 216 -26.74 -20.25 -21.78
C ASP A 216 -27.58 -19.64 -22.92
N ARG A 217 -26.99 -19.37 -24.10
CA ARG A 217 -27.67 -18.87 -25.31
C ARG A 217 -27.61 -19.89 -26.44
#